data_AF-A0A0Q5NQF6-F1
#
_entry.id   AF-A0A0Q5NQF6-F1
#
_cell.length_a   1.000
_cell.length_b   1.000
_cell.length_c   1.000
_cell.angle_alpha   90.00
_cell.angle_beta   90.00
_cell.angle_gamma   90.00
#
_symmetry.space_group_name_H-M   'P 1'
#
loop_
_entity.id
_entity.type
_entity.pdbx_description
1 polymer ?
#
loop_
_entity_poly.entity_id
_entity_poly.type
_entity_poly.pdbx_seq_one_letter_code
_entity_poly.pdbx_strand_id
1 'polypeptide(L)'
;MSAQSARELSLAHHLALVACRGDHANRHQINELVRSVYMAYYLQRMGFGEVPFECYEHAEAAFENALAIAEKSAKWTISEQDAPVIERVLALHDKQLSEAPMHRVVEAEKQLRQFLAGESASPLVRPSPK
;
A
#
# COMPACT_ATOMS: atom_id res chain seq x y z
N MET A 1 0.89 17.72 -7.56
CA MET A 1 0.36 16.55 -8.29
C MET A 1 -0.91 17.01 -8.97
N SER A 2 -1.11 16.69 -10.25
CA SER A 2 -2.35 17.02 -10.96
C SER A 2 -3.38 15.90 -10.78
N ALA A 3 -4.65 16.19 -11.04
CA ALA A 3 -5.70 15.18 -11.04
C ALA A 3 -5.43 14.06 -12.07
N GLN A 4 -4.74 14.36 -13.17
CA GLN A 4 -4.34 13.37 -14.16
C GLN A 4 -3.27 12.42 -13.61
N SER A 5 -2.21 12.96 -12.98
CA SER A 5 -1.15 12.13 -12.39
C SER A 5 -1.66 11.27 -11.23
N ALA A 6 -2.64 11.76 -10.45
CA ALA A 6 -3.31 10.97 -9.41
C ALA A 6 -4.07 9.77 -10.01
N ARG A 7 -4.77 9.97 -11.13
CA ARG A 7 -5.51 8.90 -11.82
C ARG A 7 -4.59 7.86 -12.46
N GLU A 8 -3.48 8.30 -13.06
CA GLU A 8 -2.47 7.39 -13.62
C GLU A 8 -1.86 6.51 -12.52
N LEU A 9 -1.56 7.09 -11.35
CA LEU A 9 -1.01 6.35 -10.21
C LEU A 9 -2.03 5.38 -9.61
N SER A 10 -3.28 5.82 -9.42
CA SER A 10 -4.40 4.95 -9.02
C SER A 10 -4.55 3.75 -9.96
N LEU A 11 -4.59 4.00 -11.27
CA LEU A 11 -4.71 2.95 -12.28
C LEU A 11 -3.54 1.97 -12.21
N ALA A 12 -2.31 2.46 -12.03
CA ALA A 12 -1.14 1.60 -11.88
C ALA A 12 -1.25 0.66 -10.67
N HIS A 13 -1.73 1.17 -9.51
CA HIS A 13 -1.93 0.34 -8.32
C HIS A 13 -3.01 -0.74 -8.53
N HIS A 14 -4.16 -0.38 -9.12
CA HIS A 14 -5.22 -1.34 -9.39
C HIS A 14 -4.81 -2.40 -10.42
N LEU A 15 -4.06 -2.02 -11.46
CA LEU A 15 -3.50 -2.97 -12.42
C LEU A 15 -2.46 -3.90 -11.78
N ALA A 16 -1.63 -3.39 -10.87
CA ALA A 16 -0.69 -4.21 -10.11
C ALA A 16 -1.45 -5.26 -9.27
N LEU A 17 -2.55 -4.88 -8.62
CA LEU A 17 -3.36 -5.81 -7.85
C LEU A 17 -4.02 -6.88 -8.74
N VAL A 18 -4.59 -6.47 -9.88
CA VAL A 18 -5.17 -7.42 -10.86
C VAL A 18 -4.11 -8.41 -11.35
N ALA A 19 -2.89 -7.96 -11.61
CA ALA A 19 -1.79 -8.84 -11.99
C ALA A 19 -1.40 -9.83 -10.87
N CYS A 20 -1.47 -9.40 -9.60
CA CYS A 20 -1.20 -10.23 -8.42
C CYS A 20 -2.25 -11.30 -8.13
N ARG A 21 -3.48 -11.14 -8.65
CA ARG A 21 -4.53 -12.16 -8.59
C ARG A 21 -4.39 -13.23 -9.68
N GLY A 22 -3.52 -13.00 -10.67
CA GLY A 22 -3.13 -13.98 -11.68
C GLY A 22 -1.72 -14.52 -11.45
N ASP A 23 -1.19 -15.30 -12.40
CA ASP A 23 0.16 -15.89 -12.34
C ASP A 23 1.24 -14.98 -12.96
N HIS A 24 0.90 -13.70 -13.20
CA HIS A 24 1.73 -12.75 -13.98
C HIS A 24 2.34 -11.64 -13.13
N ALA A 25 2.10 -11.63 -11.82
CA ALA A 25 2.72 -10.66 -10.96
C ALA A 25 4.23 -10.89 -10.83
N ASN A 26 4.96 -9.79 -10.73
CA ASN A 26 6.37 -9.78 -10.43
C ASN A 26 6.65 -8.96 -9.17
N ARG A 27 7.89 -9.07 -8.69
CA ARG A 27 8.37 -8.35 -7.49
C ARG A 27 8.11 -6.84 -7.56
N HIS A 28 8.20 -6.24 -8.75
CA HIS A 28 7.98 -4.81 -8.90
C HIS A 28 6.52 -4.44 -8.62
N GLN A 29 5.54 -5.19 -9.12
CA GLN A 29 4.11 -4.93 -8.87
C GLN A 29 3.75 -5.06 -7.39
N ILE A 30 4.28 -6.08 -6.69
CA ILE A 30 4.09 -6.21 -5.24
C ILE A 30 4.73 -5.04 -4.50
N ASN A 31 5.94 -4.61 -4.89
CA ASN A 31 6.59 -3.45 -4.28
C ASN A 31 5.77 -2.16 -4.44
N GLU A 32 5.13 -1.96 -5.60
CA GLU A 32 4.25 -0.80 -5.80
C GLU A 32 3.00 -0.88 -4.90
N LEU A 33 2.42 -2.08 -4.71
CA LEU A 33 1.31 -2.26 -3.77
C LEU A 33 1.75 -1.97 -2.33
N VAL A 34 2.90 -2.50 -1.90
CA VAL A 34 3.47 -2.23 -0.57
C VAL A 34 3.67 -0.72 -0.35
N ARG A 35 4.25 -0.02 -1.33
CA ARG A 35 4.42 1.44 -1.28
C ARG A 35 3.08 2.16 -1.12
N SER A 36 2.08 1.78 -1.92
CA SER A 36 0.75 2.42 -1.89
C SER A 36 0.06 2.24 -0.53
N VAL A 37 0.16 1.06 0.10
CA VAL A 37 -0.40 0.77 1.42
C VAL A 37 0.25 1.63 2.50
N TYR A 38 1.58 1.76 2.48
CA TYR A 38 2.28 2.60 3.46
C TYR A 38 2.05 4.08 3.23
N MET A 39 1.98 4.54 1.97
CA MET A 39 1.58 5.90 1.65
C MET A 39 0.19 6.21 2.21
N ALA A 40 -0.75 5.27 2.05
CA ALA A 40 -2.10 5.42 2.57
C ALA A 40 -2.12 5.54 4.10
N TYR A 41 -1.32 4.71 4.78
CA TYR A 41 -1.16 4.75 6.23
C TYR A 41 -0.57 6.09 6.72
N TYR A 42 0.51 6.59 6.11
CA TYR A 42 1.11 7.86 6.51
C TYR A 42 0.15 9.04 6.28
N LEU A 43 -0.58 9.04 5.17
CA LEU A 43 -1.58 10.07 4.88
C LEU A 43 -2.77 9.99 5.85
N GLN A 44 -3.24 8.79 6.21
CA GLN A 44 -4.28 8.61 7.23
C GLN A 44 -3.81 9.14 8.59
N ARG A 45 -2.56 8.90 8.97
CA ARG A 45 -1.97 9.48 10.20
C ARG A 45 -1.88 11.01 10.19
N MET A 46 -1.82 11.61 9.01
CA MET A 46 -1.88 13.06 8.82
C MET A 46 -3.32 13.60 8.75
N GLY A 47 -4.34 12.74 8.86
CA GLY A 47 -5.76 13.11 8.89
C GLY A 47 -6.49 13.00 7.55
N PHE A 48 -5.90 12.36 6.54
CA PHE A 48 -6.54 12.22 5.22
C PHE A 48 -7.28 10.90 5.10
N GLY A 49 -8.58 10.92 5.43
CA GLY A 49 -9.45 9.75 5.36
C GLY A 49 -9.05 8.64 6.33
N GLU A 50 -9.83 7.55 6.33
CA GLU A 50 -9.60 6.45 7.25
C GLU A 50 -10.09 5.09 6.72
N VAL A 51 -9.34 4.05 7.11
CA VAL A 51 -9.76 2.66 7.17
C VAL A 51 -9.39 2.10 8.55
N PRO A 52 -10.04 1.01 9.02
CA PRO A 52 -9.64 0.31 10.23
C PRO A 52 -8.14 -0.04 10.20
N PHE A 53 -7.46 0.07 11.34
CA PHE A 53 -6.01 -0.21 11.42
C PHE A 53 -5.69 -1.65 11.02
N GLU A 54 -6.61 -2.56 11.31
CA GLU A 54 -6.58 -3.98 10.97
C GLU A 54 -6.47 -4.20 9.45
N CYS A 55 -6.94 -3.27 8.62
CA CYS A 55 -6.74 -3.34 7.17
C CYS A 55 -5.26 -3.20 6.79
N TYR A 56 -4.49 -2.40 7.52
CA TYR A 56 -3.05 -2.28 7.30
C TYR A 56 -2.29 -3.49 7.81
N GLU A 57 -2.63 -4.01 9.00
CA GLU A 57 -2.02 -5.24 9.54
C GLU A 57 -2.27 -6.44 8.62
N HIS A 58 -3.50 -6.58 8.10
CA HIS A 58 -3.82 -7.64 7.14
C HIS A 58 -3.06 -7.46 5.84
N ALA A 59 -3.05 -6.27 5.24
CA ALA A 59 -2.30 -6.03 4.01
C ALA A 59 -0.79 -6.34 4.17
N GLU A 60 -0.19 -5.95 5.29
CA GLU A 60 1.21 -6.29 5.61
C GLU A 60 1.43 -7.80 5.70
N ALA A 61 0.56 -8.53 6.42
CA ALA A 61 0.63 -9.98 6.50
C ALA A 61 0.46 -10.67 5.13
N ALA A 62 -0.38 -10.12 4.25
CA ALA A 62 -0.55 -10.62 2.89
C ALA A 62 0.72 -10.45 2.04
N PHE A 63 1.44 -9.32 2.19
CA PHE A 63 2.71 -9.10 1.51
C PHE A 63 3.83 -10.02 2.01
N GLU A 64 3.91 -10.26 3.33
CA GLU A 64 4.86 -11.21 3.90
C GLU A 64 4.59 -12.64 3.41
N ASN A 65 3.32 -13.05 3.33
CA ASN A 65 2.96 -14.34 2.75
C ASN A 65 3.33 -14.43 1.27
N ALA A 66 3.08 -13.36 0.49
CA ALA A 66 3.47 -13.30 -0.92
C ALA A 66 5.00 -13.42 -1.10
N LEU A 67 5.78 -12.79 -0.22
CA LEU A 67 7.24 -12.92 -0.19
C LEU A 67 7.66 -14.37 0.12
N ALA A 68 7.10 -14.99 1.15
CA ALA A 68 7.41 -16.37 1.54
C ALA A 68 7.06 -17.39 0.44
N ILE A 69 6.00 -17.16 -0.33
CA ILE A 69 5.64 -17.96 -1.50
C ILE A 69 6.64 -17.73 -2.64
N ALA A 70 7.00 -16.47 -2.90
CA ALA A 70 7.93 -16.10 -3.96
C ALA A 70 9.33 -16.70 -3.73
N GLU A 71 9.81 -16.75 -2.49
CA GLU A 71 11.09 -17.39 -2.15
C GLU A 71 11.13 -18.88 -2.50
N LYS A 72 9.99 -19.57 -2.44
CA LYS A 72 9.90 -21.02 -2.71
C LYS A 72 9.57 -21.35 -4.15
N SER A 73 8.84 -20.47 -4.83
CA SER A 73 8.20 -20.78 -6.13
C SER A 73 8.57 -19.80 -7.25
N ALA A 74 9.28 -18.71 -6.94
CA ALA A 74 9.51 -17.56 -7.81
C ALA A 74 8.23 -16.87 -8.30
N LYS A 75 7.06 -17.19 -7.71
CA LYS A 75 5.77 -16.60 -8.05
C LYS A 75 5.35 -15.56 -7.03
N TRP A 76 4.89 -14.42 -7.51
CA TRP A 76 4.31 -13.38 -6.69
C TRP A 76 2.80 -13.44 -6.81
N THR A 77 2.10 -13.68 -5.70
CA THR A 77 0.64 -13.84 -5.72
C THR A 77 0.05 -13.20 -4.47
N ILE A 78 -1.07 -12.52 -4.63
CA ILE A 78 -1.94 -12.12 -3.52
C ILE A 78 -3.16 -13.03 -3.56
N SER A 79 -3.54 -13.60 -2.41
CA SER A 79 -4.67 -14.52 -2.38
C SER A 79 -5.99 -13.79 -2.63
N GLU A 80 -6.97 -14.51 -3.16
CA GLU A 80 -8.34 -14.01 -3.33
C GLU A 80 -8.99 -13.57 -2.00
N GLN A 81 -8.51 -14.07 -0.86
CA GLN A 81 -9.00 -13.70 0.46
C GLN A 81 -8.38 -12.38 0.96
N ASP A 82 -7.15 -12.09 0.55
CA ASP A 82 -6.40 -10.89 0.97
C ASP A 82 -6.65 -9.69 0.04
N ALA A 83 -6.93 -9.96 -1.24
CA ALA A 83 -7.13 -8.92 -2.25
C ALA A 83 -8.20 -7.88 -1.85
N PRO A 84 -9.39 -8.23 -1.32
CA PRO A 84 -10.40 -7.23 -0.94
C PRO A 84 -9.94 -6.23 0.12
N VAL A 85 -9.04 -6.64 1.03
CA VAL A 85 -8.51 -5.74 2.05
C VAL A 85 -7.52 -4.75 1.44
N ILE A 86 -6.66 -5.23 0.53
CA ILE A 86 -5.73 -4.35 -0.22
C ILE A 86 -6.53 -3.39 -1.11
N GLU A 87 -7.59 -3.84 -1.79
CA GLU A 87 -8.49 -2.97 -2.58
C GLU A 87 -9.07 -1.84 -1.74
N ARG A 88 -9.48 -2.13 -0.50
CA ARG A 88 -10.03 -1.12 0.41
C ARG A 88 -9.00 -0.06 0.78
N VAL A 89 -7.75 -0.45 1.04
CA VAL A 89 -6.66 0.49 1.32
C VAL A 89 -6.31 1.30 0.06
N LEU A 90 -6.30 0.69 -1.12
CA LEU A 90 -6.08 1.38 -2.39
C LEU A 90 -7.16 2.42 -2.68
N ALA A 91 -8.43 2.08 -2.45
CA ALA A 91 -9.54 3.00 -2.62
C ALA A 91 -9.43 4.23 -1.69
N LEU A 92 -8.97 4.02 -0.45
CA LEU A 92 -8.62 5.14 0.44
C LEU A 92 -7.48 5.96 -0.16
N HIS A 93 -6.42 5.31 -0.63
CA HIS A 93 -5.26 6.02 -1.18
C HIS A 93 -5.62 6.89 -2.39
N ASP A 94 -6.46 6.38 -3.28
CA ASP A 94 -6.95 7.12 -4.45
C ASP A 94 -7.69 8.40 -4.04
N LYS A 95 -8.56 8.28 -3.03
CA LYS A 95 -9.26 9.43 -2.44
C LYS A 95 -8.25 10.42 -1.84
N GLN A 96 -7.28 9.94 -1.06
CA GLN A 96 -6.25 10.79 -0.48
C GLN A 96 -5.42 11.52 -1.54
N LEU A 97 -5.07 10.89 -2.66
CA LEU A 97 -4.34 11.55 -3.74
C LEU A 97 -5.14 12.67 -4.39
N SER A 98 -6.48 12.59 -4.38
CA SER A 98 -7.35 13.64 -4.90
C SER A 98 -7.58 14.81 -3.91
N GLU A 99 -7.45 14.56 -2.62
CA GLU A 99 -7.82 15.52 -1.55
C GLU A 99 -6.61 16.10 -0.80
N ALA A 100 -5.52 15.34 -0.66
CA ALA A 100 -4.38 15.72 0.15
C ALA A 100 -3.53 16.79 -0.56
N PRO A 101 -3.12 17.86 0.15
CA PRO A 101 -2.17 18.83 -0.36
C PRO A 101 -0.84 18.14 -0.75
N MET A 102 -0.23 18.58 -1.85
CA MET A 102 1.02 17.97 -2.36
C MET A 102 2.13 17.92 -1.31
N HIS A 103 2.26 18.93 -0.44
CA HIS A 103 3.29 18.94 0.60
C HIS A 103 3.13 17.78 1.59
N ARG A 104 1.89 17.31 1.85
CA ARG A 104 1.61 16.15 2.71
C ARG A 104 1.94 14.83 2.03
N VAL A 105 1.67 14.73 0.73
CA VAL A 105 2.09 13.56 -0.06
C VAL A 105 3.61 13.46 -0.12
N VAL A 106 4.32 14.59 -0.31
CA VAL A 106 5.80 14.62 -0.25
C VAL A 106 6.31 14.24 1.14
N GLU A 107 5.63 14.67 2.20
CA GLU A 107 5.96 14.32 3.58
C GLU A 107 5.77 12.81 3.86
N ALA A 108 4.65 12.22 3.41
CA ALA A 108 4.39 10.79 3.52
C ALA A 108 5.44 9.96 2.77
N GLU A 109 5.76 10.38 1.55
CA GLU A 109 6.78 9.76 0.71
C GLU A 109 8.19 9.87 1.34
N LYS A 110 8.49 10.96 2.06
CA LYS A 110 9.73 11.08 2.84
C LYS A 110 9.77 10.07 3.98
N GLN A 111 8.67 9.90 4.73
CA GLN A 111 8.59 8.91 5.81
C GLN A 111 8.76 7.49 5.27
N LEU A 112 8.11 7.17 4.13
CA LEU A 112 8.26 5.89 3.45
C LEU A 112 9.72 5.62 3.06
N ARG A 113 10.41 6.59 2.45
CA ARG A 113 11.84 6.41 2.10
C ARG A 113 12.73 6.22 3.31
N GLN A 114 12.44 6.90 4.42
CA GLN A 114 13.19 6.71 5.67
C GLN A 114 12.98 5.31 6.24
N PHE A 115 11.75 4.80 6.20
CA PHE A 115 11.45 3.43 6.57
C PHE A 115 12.19 2.42 5.69
N LEU A 116 12.11 2.56 4.37
CA LEU A 116 12.79 1.66 3.42
C LEU A 116 14.32 1.69 3.52
N ALA A 117 14.89 2.77 4.04
CA ALA A 117 16.33 2.91 4.26
C ALA A 117 16.79 2.45 5.66
N GLY A 118 15.85 2.19 6.58
CA GLY A 118 16.13 1.75 7.95
C GLY A 118 16.05 0.24 8.13
N GLU A 119 16.45 -0.24 9.31
CA GLU A 119 16.35 -1.66 9.72
C GLU A 119 15.07 -1.97 10.51
N SER A 120 14.09 -1.06 10.50
CA SER A 120 12.86 -1.22 11.29
C SER A 120 11.95 -2.30 10.70
N ALA A 121 11.39 -3.17 11.54
CA ALA A 121 10.58 -4.30 11.10
C ALA A 121 9.22 -3.92 10.50
N SER A 122 8.55 -2.89 11.04
CA SER A 122 7.28 -2.38 10.50
C SER A 122 7.08 -0.91 10.91
N PRO A 123 6.52 -0.04 10.05
CA PRO A 123 6.17 1.34 10.39
C PRO A 123 4.75 1.46 10.97
N LEU A 124 3.98 0.36 11.03
CA LEU A 124 2.62 0.33 11.55
C LEU A 124 2.65 0.47 13.07
N VAL A 125 2.05 1.55 13.57
CA VAL A 125 1.93 1.85 14.99
C VAL A 125 0.44 1.88 15.30
N ARG A 126 0.00 0.90 16.09
CA ARG A 126 -1.40 0.81 16.50
C ARG A 126 -1.78 2.10 17.25
N PRO A 127 -2.83 2.83 16.82
CA PRO A 127 -3.26 4.02 17.54
C PRO A 127 -3.76 3.62 18.93
N SER A 128 -3.32 4.34 19.97
CA SER A 128 -3.84 4.14 21.32
C SER A 128 -5.35 4.36 21.33
N PRO A 129 -6.14 3.53 22.04
CA PRO A 129 -7.56 3.81 22.21
C PRO A 129 -7.72 5.18 22.87
N LYS A 130 -8.53 6.04 22.26
CA LYS A 130 -8.96 7.32 22.84
C LYS A 130 -9.89 7.08 24.02
#